data_AF-A0A958T7Q9-F1
#
_entry.id   AF-A0A958T7Q9-F1
#
_cell.length_a   1.000
_cell.length_b   1.000
_cell.length_c   1.000
_cell.angle_alpha   90.00
_cell.angle_beta   90.00
_cell.angle_gamma   90.00
#
_symmetry.space_group_name_H-M   'P 1'
#
loop_
_entity.id
_entity.type
_entity.pdbx_description
1 polymer ?
#
loop_
_entity_poly.entity_id
_entity_poly.type
_entity_poly.pdbx_seq_one_letter_code
_entity_poly.pdbx_strand_id
1 'polypeptide(L)'
;GIATGLIAGKPIGIFLLTSIAVSLGICKLPEDLNWKSIFGVGLLAGIGFTMSIFITLLAYDNETIVNNSKLVILISSLIAGLLGFITLRLTLKKA
;
A
#
# COMPACT_ATOMS: atom_id res chain seq x y z
N GLY A 1 -0.75 -13.32 -7.62
CA GLY A 1 -1.21 -11.98 -8.05
C GLY A 1 -1.56 -11.07 -6.88
N ILE A 2 -2.40 -11.51 -5.94
CA ILE A 2 -2.89 -10.68 -4.83
C ILE A 2 -1.72 -10.08 -4.01
N ALA A 3 -0.77 -10.90 -3.55
CA ALA A 3 0.37 -10.42 -2.76
C ALA A 3 1.19 -9.34 -3.46
N THR A 4 1.59 -9.56 -4.70
CA THR A 4 2.37 -8.60 -5.48
C THR A 4 1.55 -7.34 -5.80
N GLY A 5 0.24 -7.48 -6.04
CA GLY A 5 -0.66 -6.35 -6.24
C GLY A 5 -0.79 -5.44 -5.00
N LEU A 6 -0.93 -6.02 -3.81
CA LEU A 6 -1.00 -5.25 -2.57
C LEU A 6 0.36 -4.65 -2.19
N ILE A 7 1.43 -5.45 -2.23
CA ILE A 7 2.75 -5.03 -1.72
C ILE A 7 3.47 -4.11 -2.70
N ALA A 8 3.45 -4.40 -4.00
CA ALA A 8 4.19 -3.61 -5.00
C ALA A 8 3.26 -2.68 -5.80
N GLY A 9 2.05 -3.14 -6.15
CA GLY A 9 1.13 -2.36 -6.97
C GLY A 9 0.70 -1.04 -6.31
N LYS A 10 0.33 -1.07 -5.02
CA LYS A 10 -0.11 0.12 -4.29
C LYS A 10 0.99 1.19 -4.14
N PRO A 11 2.22 0.87 -3.67
CA PRO A 11 3.29 1.86 -3.60
C PRO A 11 3.68 2.43 -4.95
N ILE A 12 3.82 1.58 -5.97
CA ILE A 12 4.21 2.02 -7.32
C ILE A 12 3.13 2.96 -7.88
N GLY A 13 1.85 2.59 -7.76
CA GLY A 13 0.74 3.42 -8.23
C GLY A 13 0.69 4.77 -7.52
N ILE A 14 0.82 4.79 -6.20
CA ILE A 14 0.79 6.04 -5.42
C ILE A 14 1.97 6.93 -5.77
N PHE A 15 3.19 6.37 -5.80
CA PHE A 15 4.40 7.12 -6.11
C PHE A 15 4.35 7.72 -7.53
N LEU A 16 3.93 6.93 -8.51
CA LEU A 16 3.89 7.34 -9.91
C LEU A 16 2.82 8.42 -10.15
N LEU A 17 1.61 8.24 -9.62
CA LEU A 17 0.55 9.25 -9.71
C LEU A 17 0.91 10.54 -8.97
N THR A 18 1.53 10.42 -7.81
CA THR A 18 1.99 11.60 -7.04
C THR A 18 3.09 12.34 -7.80
N SER A 19 4.04 11.61 -8.40
CA SER A 19 5.11 12.19 -9.20
C SER A 19 4.58 12.96 -10.41
N ILE A 20 3.63 12.38 -11.14
CA ILE A 20 2.98 13.04 -12.27
C ILE A 20 2.20 14.29 -11.81
N ALA A 21 1.41 14.18 -10.74
CA ALA A 21 0.63 15.30 -10.23
C ALA A 21 1.50 16.50 -9.78
N VAL A 22 2.64 16.20 -9.16
CA VAL A 22 3.62 17.22 -8.75
C VAL A 22 4.33 17.81 -9.98
N SER A 23 4.72 16.98 -10.96
CA SER A 23 5.36 17.45 -12.19
C SER A 23 4.45 18.33 -13.05
N LEU A 24 3.15 18.08 -13.04
CA LEU A 24 2.14 18.89 -13.74
C LEU A 24 1.72 20.16 -12.97
N GLY A 25 2.24 20.36 -11.75
CA GLY A 25 1.90 21.51 -10.91
C GLY A 25 0.49 21.47 -10.31
N ILE A 26 -0.21 20.33 -10.38
CA ILE A 26 -1.56 20.14 -9.82
C ILE A 26 -1.49 20.15 -8.28
N CYS A 27 -0.42 19.60 -7.73
CA CYS A 27 -0.17 19.50 -6.30
C CYS A 27 1.29 19.89 -5.98
N LYS A 28 1.56 20.31 -4.75
CA LYS A 28 2.93 20.52 -4.25
C LYS A 28 3.20 19.60 -3.06
N LEU A 29 4.42 19.07 -2.98
CA LEU A 29 4.88 18.35 -1.80
C LEU A 29 5.10 19.35 -0.66
N PRO A 30 4.48 19.18 0.52
CA PRO A 30 4.73 20.06 1.65
C PRO A 30 6.17 19.90 2.15
N GLU A 31 6.74 20.98 2.69
CA GLU A 31 8.16 21.09 3.04
C GLU A 31 8.60 20.05 4.09
N ASP A 32 7.67 19.58 4.92
CA ASP A 32 7.91 18.57 5.96
C ASP A 32 7.93 17.12 5.43
N LEU A 33 7.53 16.89 4.17
CA LEU A 33 7.47 15.56 3.56
C LEU A 33 8.55 15.38 2.51
N ASN A 34 9.26 14.24 2.61
CA ASN A 34 10.21 13.79 1.62
C ASN A 34 9.57 12.75 0.68
N TRP A 35 10.15 12.56 -0.51
CA TRP A 35 9.75 11.47 -1.43
C TRP A 35 9.80 10.08 -0.78
N LYS A 36 10.71 9.87 0.18
CA LYS A 36 10.78 8.66 1.00
C LYS A 36 9.54 8.49 1.90
N SER A 37 8.98 9.58 2.41
CA SER A 37 7.74 9.57 3.20
C SER A 37 6.55 9.19 2.32
N ILE A 38 6.47 9.72 1.10
CA ILE A 38 5.42 9.33 0.13
C ILE A 38 5.50 7.82 -0.16
N PHE A 39 6.71 7.30 -0.37
CA PHE A 39 6.90 5.86 -0.57
C PHE A 39 6.48 5.05 0.65
N GLY A 40 6.82 5.49 1.86
CA GLY A 40 6.38 4.86 3.11
C GLY A 40 4.85 4.87 3.30
N VAL A 41 4.19 5.98 2.97
CA VAL A 41 2.71 6.06 2.94
C VAL A 41 2.14 5.13 1.87
N GLY A 42 2.77 5.02 0.71
CA GLY A 42 2.40 4.09 -0.35
C GLY A 42 2.44 2.63 0.09
N LEU A 43 3.43 2.25 0.90
CA LEU A 43 3.53 0.93 1.53
C LEU A 43 2.39 0.70 2.54
N LEU A 44 2.07 1.69 3.39
CA LEU A 44 0.93 1.58 4.29
C LEU A 44 -0.41 1.45 3.55
N ALA A 45 -0.57 2.11 2.40
CA ALA A 45 -1.74 1.96 1.55
C ALA A 45 -1.86 0.55 0.92
N GLY A 46 -0.79 -0.25 0.99
CA GLY A 46 -0.80 -1.69 0.69
C GLY A 46 -1.51 -2.55 1.72
N ILE A 47 -1.92 -2.00 2.87
CA ILE A 47 -2.74 -2.70 3.87
C ILE A 47 -4.17 -2.80 3.37
N GLY A 48 -4.45 -3.88 2.63
CA GLY A 48 -5.74 -4.12 2.00
C GLY A 48 -6.71 -4.94 2.83
N PHE A 49 -6.36 -5.34 4.06
CA PHE A 49 -7.05 -6.34 4.91
C PHE A 49 -8.57 -6.48 4.67
N THR A 50 -9.39 -5.56 5.20
CA THR A 50 -10.86 -5.67 5.15
C THR A 50 -11.40 -5.53 3.73
N MET A 51 -10.97 -4.50 2.97
CA MET A 51 -11.48 -4.23 1.63
C MET A 51 -11.08 -5.31 0.61
N SER A 52 -9.88 -5.88 0.71
CA SER A 52 -9.42 -6.93 -0.21
C SER A 52 -10.08 -8.27 0.10
N ILE A 53 -10.35 -8.58 1.37
CA ILE A 53 -11.14 -9.75 1.74
C ILE A 53 -12.56 -9.59 1.21
N PHE A 54 -13.16 -8.40 1.35
CA PHE A 54 -14.48 -8.12 0.79
C PHE A 54 -14.51 -8.32 -0.73
N ILE A 55 -13.58 -7.71 -1.47
CA ILE A 55 -13.49 -7.90 -2.93
C ILE A 55 -13.29 -9.38 -3.31
N THR A 56 -12.52 -10.13 -2.52
CA THR A 56 -12.32 -11.57 -2.76
C THR A 56 -13.63 -12.35 -2.59
N LEU A 57 -14.44 -12.02 -1.59
CA LEU A 57 -15.73 -12.65 -1.34
C LEU A 57 -16.74 -12.34 -2.45
N LEU A 58 -16.65 -11.16 -3.09
CA LEU A 58 -17.48 -10.83 -4.26
C LEU A 58 -16.96 -11.44 -5.57
N ALA A 59 -15.65 -11.68 -5.67
CA ALA A 59 -15.03 -12.13 -6.92
C ALA A 59 -15.05 -13.65 -7.11
N TYR A 60 -15.18 -14.43 -6.03
CA TYR A 60 -15.07 -15.89 -6.09
C TYR A 60 -16.11 -16.58 -5.20
N ASP A 61 -16.84 -17.53 -5.79
CA ASP A 61 -17.81 -18.38 -5.08
C ASP A 61 -17.16 -19.63 -4.45
N ASN A 62 -15.96 -20.01 -4.89
CA ASN A 62 -15.26 -21.19 -4.39
C ASN A 62 -14.59 -20.92 -3.04
N GLU A 63 -15.07 -21.58 -1.98
CA GLU A 63 -14.57 -21.39 -0.62
C GLU A 63 -13.08 -21.68 -0.45
N THR A 64 -12.52 -22.65 -1.19
CA THR A 64 -11.08 -22.98 -1.11
C THR A 64 -10.23 -21.82 -1.63
N ILE A 65 -10.65 -21.18 -2.72
CA ILE A 65 -9.96 -20.01 -3.30
C ILE A 65 -10.07 -18.81 -2.36
N VAL A 66 -11.26 -18.59 -1.78
CA VAL A 66 -11.52 -17.52 -0.82
C VAL A 66 -10.65 -17.68 0.43
N ASN A 67 -10.56 -18.89 1.00
CA ASN A 67 -9.78 -19.13 2.22
C ASN A 67 -8.27 -18.93 1.98
N ASN A 68 -7.75 -19.46 0.86
CA ASN A 68 -6.36 -19.22 0.46
C ASN A 68 -6.07 -17.73 0.25
N SER A 69 -6.99 -17.02 -0.41
CA SER A 69 -6.84 -15.58 -0.66
C SER A 69 -6.86 -14.76 0.64
N LYS A 70 -7.72 -15.11 1.62
CA LYS A 70 -7.73 -14.48 2.95
C LYS A 70 -6.36 -14.57 3.64
N LEU A 71 -5.74 -15.75 3.63
CA LEU A 71 -4.41 -15.94 4.21
C LEU A 71 -3.35 -15.09 3.50
N VAL A 72 -3.37 -15.07 2.17
CA VAL A 72 -2.43 -14.26 1.37
C VAL A 72 -2.61 -12.77 1.65
N ILE A 73 -3.85 -12.28 1.75
CA ILE A 73 -4.16 -10.87 2.04
C ILE A 73 -3.67 -10.49 3.43
N LEU A 74 -3.87 -11.36 4.43
CA LEU A 74 -3.41 -11.16 5.80
C LEU A 74 -1.87 -11.03 5.87
N ILE A 75 -1.17 -12.00 5.28
CA ILE A 75 0.31 -12.00 5.25
C ILE A 75 0.83 -10.76 4.51
N SER A 76 0.23 -10.43 3.36
CA SER A 76 0.65 -9.28 2.56
C SER A 76 0.40 -7.97 3.29
N SER A 77 -0.73 -7.85 3.99
CA SER A 77 -1.08 -6.66 4.79
C SER A 77 -0.13 -6.49 5.96
N LEU A 78 0.28 -7.59 6.61
CA LEU A 78 1.27 -7.56 7.68
C LEU A 78 2.63 -7.10 7.18
N ILE A 79 3.10 -7.64 6.05
CA ILE A 79 4.38 -7.26 5.43
C ILE A 79 4.35 -5.78 5.00
N ALA A 80 3.27 -5.36 4.32
CA ALA A 80 3.09 -3.97 3.89
C ALA A 80 3.06 -3.00 5.09
N GLY A 81 2.37 -3.38 6.17
CA GLY A 81 2.34 -2.61 7.42
C GLY A 81 3.70 -2.52 8.11
N LEU A 82 4.44 -3.62 8.21
CA LEU A 82 5.78 -3.63 8.80
C LEU A 82 6.75 -2.75 7.99
N LEU A 83 6.77 -2.92 6.67
CA LEU A 83 7.63 -2.15 5.78
C LEU A 83 7.27 -0.66 5.83
N GLY A 84 5.99 -0.33 5.69
CA GLY A 84 5.50 1.05 5.77
C GLY A 84 5.84 1.71 7.11
N PHE A 85 5.63 0.99 8.22
CA PHE A 85 5.99 1.47 9.56
C PHE A 85 7.48 1.72 9.70
N ILE A 86 8.34 0.77 9.29
CA ILE A 86 9.79 0.92 9.37
C ILE A 86 10.26 2.08 8.49
N THR A 87 9.79 2.18 7.25
CA THR A 87 10.16 3.26 6.33
C THR A 87 9.75 4.62 6.89
N LEU A 88 8.53 4.75 7.42
CA LEU A 88 8.07 6.01 8.01
C LEU A 88 8.82 6.34 9.29
N ARG A 89 9.08 5.36 10.17
CA ARG A 89 9.85 5.57 11.40
C ARG A 89 11.27 6.07 11.13
N LEU A 90 11.89 5.64 10.03
CA LEU A 90 13.22 6.10 9.62
C LEU A 90 13.20 7.47 8.91
N THR A 91 12.08 7.82 8.29
CA THR A 91 11.99 9.05 7.46
C THR A 91 11.40 10.23 8.23
N LEU A 92 10.44 9.99 9.12
CA LEU A 92 9.89 11.03 10.00
C LEU A 92 10.93 11.37 11.06
N LYS A 93 11.34 12.64 11.09
CA LYS A 93 12.20 13.19 12.13
C LYS A 93 11.42 13.11 13.44
N LYS A 94 12.02 12.49 14.46
CA LYS A 94 11.46 12.43 15.81
C LYS A 94 11.32 13.87 16.30
N ALA A 95 10.08 14.35 16.44
CA ALA A 95 9.77 15.62 17.07
C ALA A 95 10.15 15.58 18.55
#